data_AF-A0A3C2B8K6-F1
#
_entry.id   AF-A0A3C2B8K6-F1
#
_cell.length_a   1.000
_cell.length_b   1.000
_cell.length_c   1.000
_cell.angle_alpha   90.00
_cell.angle_beta   90.00
_cell.angle_gamma   90.00
#
_symmetry.space_group_name_H-M   'P 1'
#
loop_
_entity.id
_entity.type
_entity.pdbx_description
1 polymer ?
#
loop_
_entity_poly.entity_id
_entity_poly.type
_entity_poly.pdbx_seq_one_letter_code
_entity_poly.pdbx_strand_id
1 'polypeptide(L)' 'MSKREAFKGVVGRTFADSTPYWPPVDAAPEGAPNVVIVLLDDVGYAQFGCYGSDIATPTFDRLAG' A
#
# COMPACT_ATOMS: atom_id res chain seq x y z
N MET A 1 12.78 18.66 -0.86
CA MET A 1 11.38 18.39 -1.28
C MET A 1 11.41 18.07 -2.77
N SER A 2 11.11 16.83 -3.16
CA SER A 2 11.03 16.45 -4.56
C SER A 2 9.94 17.28 -5.24
N LYS A 3 10.32 17.97 -6.32
CA LYS A 3 9.40 18.71 -7.19
C LYS A 3 8.46 17.66 -7.78
N ARG A 4 7.16 17.70 -7.46
CA ARG A 4 6.20 16.73 -8.01
C ARG A 4 6.27 16.81 -9.53
N GLU A 5 6.78 15.75 -10.17
CA GLU A 5 6.82 15.67 -11.63
C GLU A 5 5.40 15.77 -12.19
N ALA A 6 5.27 16.37 -13.37
CA ALA A 6 4.00 16.36 -14.09
C ALA A 6 3.63 14.91 -14.46
N PHE A 7 2.34 14.57 -14.32
CA PHE A 7 1.80 13.28 -14.76
C PHE A 7 2.00 13.13 -16.28
N LYS A 8 2.65 12.04 -16.71
CA LYS A 8 2.97 11.77 -18.13
C LYS A 8 2.06 10.72 -18.77
N GLY A 9 1.02 10.29 -18.05
CA GLY A 9 0.02 9.35 -18.57
C GLY A 9 -1.04 10.05 -19.41
N VAL A 10 -2.05 9.30 -19.84
CA VAL A 10 -3.20 9.81 -20.58
C VAL A 10 -4.46 9.62 -19.75
N VAL A 11 -5.22 10.70 -19.52
CA VAL A 11 -6.52 10.63 -18.86
C VAL A 11 -7.59 10.57 -19.94
N GLY A 12 -8.15 9.37 -20.14
CA GLY A 12 -9.25 9.12 -21.06
C GLY A 12 -10.61 9.26 -20.38
N ARG A 13 -11.68 9.16 -21.17
CA ARG A 13 -13.06 9.15 -20.63
C ARG A 13 -13.36 7.86 -19.88
N THR A 14 -12.79 6.75 -20.34
CA THR A 14 -12.90 5.43 -19.71
C THR A 14 -11.52 4.92 -19.30
N PHE A 15 -11.50 3.86 -18.48
CA PHE A 15 -10.26 3.18 -18.13
C PHE A 15 -9.51 2.64 -19.36
N ALA A 16 -10.24 2.11 -20.34
CA ALA A 16 -9.65 1.56 -21.56
C ALA A 16 -8.96 2.63 -22.43
N ASP A 17 -9.41 3.88 -22.33
CA ASP A 17 -8.82 5.03 -23.04
C ASP A 17 -7.69 5.71 -22.25
N SER A 18 -7.39 5.21 -21.05
CA SER A 18 -6.43 5.82 -20.13
C SER A 18 -5.12 5.04 -20.10
N THR A 19 -4.01 5.77 -19.98
CA THR A 19 -2.68 5.19 -19.79
C THR A 19 -2.16 5.63 -18.43
N PRO A 20 -1.93 4.72 -17.48
CA PRO A 20 -1.37 5.08 -16.18
C PRO A 20 0.07 5.57 -16.33
N TYR A 21 0.50 6.45 -15.42
CA TYR A 21 1.89 6.82 -15.29
C TYR A 21 2.29 6.76 -13.82
N TRP A 22 3.28 5.91 -13.54
CA TRP A 22 3.94 5.83 -12.26
C TRP A 22 5.32 6.46 -12.40
N PRO A 23 5.65 7.47 -11.58
CA PRO A 23 6.99 8.04 -11.62
C PRO A 23 8.01 6.95 -11.19
N PRO A 24 9.24 7.02 -11.71
CA PRO A 24 10.31 6.17 -11.21
C PRO A 24 10.49 6.41 -9.71
N VAL A 25 10.65 5.32 -8.97
CA VAL A 25 10.93 5.36 -7.53
C VAL A 25 12.44 5.25 -7.36
N ASP A 26 13.03 6.17 -6.61
CA ASP A 26 14.45 6.11 -6.29
C ASP A 26 14.77 4.85 -5.47
N ALA A 27 15.92 4.24 -5.75
CA ALA A 27 16.40 3.12 -4.95
C ALA A 27 16.67 3.57 -3.51
N ALA A 28 16.35 2.71 -2.55
CA ALA A 28 16.70 2.96 -1.16
C ALA A 28 18.23 3.00 -0.99
N PRO A 29 18.78 3.84 -0.08
CA PRO A 29 20.21 3.85 0.23
C PRO A 29 20.73 2.48 0.67
N GLU A 30 22.03 2.26 0.52
CA GLU A 30 22.68 1.06 1.06
C GLU A 30 22.48 0.96 2.58
N GLY A 31 22.11 -0.23 3.05
CA GLY A 31 21.81 -0.49 4.46
C GLY A 31 20.42 -0.04 4.93
N ALA A 32 19.58 0.52 4.04
CA ALA A 32 18.19 0.79 4.38
C ALA A 32 17.41 -0.51 4.67
N PRO A 33 16.49 -0.53 5.64
CA PRO A 33 15.69 -1.71 5.92
C PRO A 33 14.71 -2.01 4.78
N ASN A 34 14.40 -3.29 4.60
CA ASN A 34 13.30 -3.69 3.73
C ASN A 34 11.97 -3.29 4.37
N VAL A 35 11.08 -2.68 3.58
CA VAL A 35 9.72 -2.33 4.00
C VAL A 35 8.75 -3.15 3.17
N VAL A 36 7.85 -3.87 3.84
CA VAL A 36 6.75 -4.61 3.21
C VAL A 36 5.44 -3.96 3.62
N ILE A 37 4.69 -3.46 2.65
CA ILE A 37 3.35 -2.89 2.87
C ILE A 37 2.32 -3.91 2.40
N VAL A 38 1.45 -4.33 3.32
CA VAL A 38 0.26 -5.13 3.02
C VAL A 38 -0.95 -4.22 3.20
N LEU A 39 -1.60 -3.87 2.09
CA LEU A 39 -2.85 -3.10 2.12
C LEU A 39 -4.03 -4.06 2.18
N LEU A 40 -4.90 -3.86 3.17
CA LEU A 40 -6.15 -4.60 3.32
C LEU A 40 -7.29 -3.63 3.06
N ASP A 41 -8.06 -3.90 2.02
CA ASP A 41 -9.20 -3.07 1.63
C ASP A 41 -10.41 -3.35 2.51
N ASP A 42 -11.15 -2.31 2.89
CA ASP A 42 -12.34 -2.38 3.75
C ASP A 42 -12.17 -3.16 5.08
N VAL A 43 -10.95 -3.28 5.60
CA VAL A 43 -10.69 -3.91 6.90
C VAL A 43 -10.64 -2.89 8.02
N GLY A 44 -11.55 -3.02 8.98
CA GLY A 44 -11.60 -2.24 10.22
C GLY A 44 -10.91 -2.92 11.40
N TYR A 45 -10.59 -2.14 12.44
CA TYR A 45 -9.91 -2.64 13.64
C TYR A 45 -10.63 -3.80 14.34
N ALA A 46 -11.96 -3.76 14.38
CA ALA A 46 -12.77 -4.79 15.05
C ALA A 46 -12.72 -6.18 14.38
N GLN A 47 -12.02 -6.32 13.24
CA GLN A 47 -11.86 -7.58 12.53
C GLN A 47 -10.55 -8.31 12.86
N PHE A 48 -9.67 -7.75 13.70
CA PHE A 48 -8.46 -8.44 14.15
C PHE A 48 -8.58 -8.95 15.59
N GLY A 49 -8.16 -10.20 15.80
CA GLY A 49 -8.15 -10.87 17.10
C GLY A 49 -7.31 -10.13 18.14
N CYS A 50 -6.15 -9.60 17.76
CA CYS A 50 -5.31 -8.75 18.63
C CYS A 50 -5.99 -7.45 19.10
N TYR A 51 -7.14 -7.07 18.52
CA TYR A 51 -7.99 -5.97 18.99
C TYR A 51 -9.31 -6.44 19.61
N GLY A 52 -9.46 -7.73 19.90
CA GLY A 52 -10.64 -8.30 20.58
C GLY A 52 -11.75 -8.79 19.65
N SER A 53 -11.47 -8.99 18.37
CA SER A 53 -12.41 -9.62 17.43
C SER A 53 -12.74 -11.06 17.80
N ASP A 54 -13.90 -11.54 17.35
CA ASP A 54 -14.29 -12.95 17.37
C ASP A 54 -13.74 -13.75 16.17
N ILE A 55 -13.22 -13.07 15.16
CA ILE A 55 -12.54 -13.67 14.01
C ILE A 55 -11.13 -14.11 14.43
N ALA A 56 -10.82 -15.40 14.24
CA ALA A 56 -9.48 -15.91 14.50
C ALA A 56 -8.49 -15.42 13.42
N THR A 57 -7.59 -14.51 13.79
CA THR A 57 -6.55 -13.96 12.90
C THR A 57 -5.12 -14.29 13.36
N PRO A 58 -4.76 -15.57 13.55
CA PRO A 58 -3.54 -15.96 14.27
C PRO A 58 -2.23 -15.46 13.63
N THR A 59 -2.20 -15.26 12.31
CA THR A 59 -1.04 -14.66 11.63
C THR A 59 -0.86 -13.18 11.98
N PHE A 60 -1.96 -12.41 12.00
CA PHE A 60 -1.92 -11.00 12.38
C PHE A 60 -1.65 -10.84 13.87
N ASP A 61 -2.22 -11.72 14.69
CA ASP A 61 -2.00 -11.70 16.14
C ASP A 61 -0.53 -11.91 16.48
N ARG A 62 0.15 -12.87 15.82
CA ARG A 62 1.60 -13.08 15.97
C ARG A 62 2.45 -11.90 15.47
N LEU A 63 1.98 -11.17 14.46
CA LEU A 63 2.68 -9.97 13.97
C LEU A 63 2.53 -8.78 14.93
N ALA A 64 1.44 -8.72 15.69
CA ALA A 64 1.17 -7.65 16.64
C ALA A 64 2.02 -7.74 17.92
N GLY A 65 2.36 -8.96 18.37
CA GLY A 65 3.21 -9.21 19.54
C GLY A 65 2.60 -10.17 20.55
#